data_AF-A0A954QES0-F1
#
_entry.id   AF-A0A954QES0-F1
#
_cell.length_a   1.000
_cell.length_b   1.000
_cell.length_c   1.000
_cell.angle_alpha   90.00
_cell.angle_beta   90.00
_cell.angle_gamma   90.00
#
_symmetry.space_group_name_H-M   'P 1'
#
loop_
_entity.id
_entity.type
_entity.pdbx_description
1 polymer ?
#
loop_
_entity_poly.entity_id
_entity_poly.type
_entity_poly.pdbx_seq_one_letter_code
_entity_poly.pdbx_strand_id
1 'polypeptide(L)'
;MNGAADELLALFVVIGLGLTIGKVSFRGISLGASGVIFVALAAGHFGFEVPRIAGAMGMVLFVYCLGIGAGPGFLRVFLQQGKALAIVGVAMNVSAAFVAWCIAKSLEWGPDLASGLLAGALTSTPALAAASERLPGNSEVAVGFGVAYPFGVLGVIFFVQIMLKLFRDSMAEAAQNDPSTAGKDPIVRVLVEVLNPSVVGKRLRDVAVISHFN
;
A
#
# COMPACT_ATOMS: atom_id res chain seq x y z
N MET A 1 -30.40 23.16 -13.09
CA MET A 1 -29.11 23.78 -12.71
C MET A 1 -28.11 22.65 -12.49
N ASN A 2 -26.87 22.82 -12.91
CA ASN A 2 -26.02 21.77 -13.50
C ASN A 2 -25.45 20.74 -12.50
N GLY A 3 -26.13 19.60 -12.30
CA GLY A 3 -25.65 18.53 -11.40
C GLY A 3 -24.20 18.08 -11.65
N ALA A 4 -23.74 18.05 -12.91
CA ALA A 4 -22.36 17.74 -13.24
C ALA A 4 -21.33 18.76 -12.72
N ALA A 5 -21.70 20.05 -12.67
CA ALA A 5 -20.83 21.10 -12.12
C ALA A 5 -20.79 21.03 -10.58
N ASP A 6 -21.92 20.69 -9.95
CA ASP A 6 -22.03 20.53 -8.51
C ASP A 6 -21.22 19.31 -8.02
N GLU A 7 -21.28 18.18 -8.74
CA GLU A 7 -20.46 16.99 -8.45
C GLU A 7 -18.95 17.30 -8.61
N LEU A 8 -18.57 18.04 -9.66
CA LEU A 8 -17.17 18.44 -9.87
C LEU A 8 -16.68 19.37 -8.75
N LEU A 9 -17.52 20.33 -8.36
CA LEU A 9 -17.24 21.23 -7.25
C LEU A 9 -17.09 20.44 -5.94
N ALA A 10 -17.99 19.50 -5.67
CA ALA A 10 -17.91 18.62 -4.51
C ALA A 10 -16.59 17.83 -4.49
N LEU A 11 -16.17 17.27 -5.62
CA LEU A 11 -14.87 16.60 -5.76
C LEU A 11 -13.71 17.51 -5.39
N PHE A 12 -13.66 18.74 -5.95
CA PHE A 12 -12.60 19.70 -5.65
C PHE A 12 -12.59 20.12 -4.18
N VAL A 13 -13.76 20.34 -3.58
CA VAL A 13 -13.89 20.69 -2.17
C VAL A 13 -13.42 19.54 -1.28
N VAL A 14 -13.83 18.30 -1.57
CA VAL A 14 -13.42 17.11 -0.82
C VAL A 14 -11.92 16.90 -0.88
N ILE A 15 -11.32 16.97 -2.07
CA ILE A 15 -9.86 16.83 -2.23
C ILE A 15 -9.14 18.00 -1.55
N GLY A 16 -9.57 19.23 -1.82
CA GLY A 16 -8.96 20.44 -1.30
C GLY A 16 -8.95 20.45 0.22
N LEU A 17 -10.13 20.36 0.83
CA LEU A 17 -10.32 20.32 2.28
C LEU A 17 -9.64 19.10 2.91
N GLY A 18 -9.73 17.94 2.25
CA GLY A 18 -9.08 16.71 2.67
C GLY A 18 -7.58 16.82 2.77
N LEU A 19 -6.93 17.48 1.81
CA LEU A 19 -5.48 17.71 1.82
C LEU A 19 -5.08 18.79 2.85
N THR A 20 -5.90 19.82 3.06
CA THR A 20 -5.63 20.81 4.14
C THR A 20 -5.74 20.18 5.51
N ILE A 21 -6.79 19.42 5.78
CA ILE A 21 -6.95 18.66 7.03
C ILE A 21 -5.84 17.61 7.16
N GLY A 22 -5.47 16.95 6.07
CA GLY A 22 -4.37 16.00 6.00
C GLY A 22 -3.02 16.57 6.47
N LYS A 23 -2.77 17.85 6.20
CA LYS A 23 -1.56 18.57 6.62
C LYS A 23 -1.60 19.02 8.08
N VAL A 24 -2.76 19.02 8.73
CA VAL A 24 -2.85 19.34 10.16
C VAL A 24 -2.15 18.22 10.93
N SER A 25 -1.04 18.56 11.58
CA SER A 25 -0.32 17.65 12.46
C SER A 25 -0.70 17.92 13.91
N PHE A 26 -1.11 16.88 14.64
CA PHE A 26 -1.29 16.97 16.09
C PHE A 26 -0.27 16.05 16.77
N ARG A 27 0.54 16.61 17.69
CA ARG A 27 1.60 15.88 18.42
C ARG A 27 2.60 15.12 17.51
N GLY A 28 2.91 15.69 16.34
CA GLY A 28 3.86 15.09 15.39
C GLY A 28 3.27 14.01 14.47
N ILE A 29 1.98 13.70 14.60
CA ILE A 29 1.27 12.75 13.72
C ILE A 29 0.40 13.57 12.76
N SER A 30 0.64 13.40 11.45
CA SER A 30 -0.17 14.01 10.39
C SER A 30 -1.04 12.94 9.71
N LEU A 31 -2.27 13.31 9.34
CA LEU A 31 -3.19 12.44 8.61
C LEU A 31 -2.75 12.19 7.16
N GLY A 32 -1.98 13.10 6.57
CA GLY A 32 -1.49 12.98 5.19
C GLY A 32 -2.63 12.82 4.18
N ALA A 33 -2.45 11.93 3.20
CA ALA A 33 -3.46 11.65 2.18
C ALA A 33 -4.76 11.05 2.75
N SER A 34 -4.71 10.42 3.94
CA SER A 34 -5.89 9.86 4.60
C SER A 34 -6.92 10.93 5.02
N GLY A 35 -6.50 12.20 5.16
CA GLY A 35 -7.42 13.31 5.41
C GLY A 35 -8.51 13.46 4.33
N VAL A 36 -8.18 13.11 3.08
CA VAL A 36 -9.14 13.11 1.96
C VAL A 36 -10.23 12.07 2.16
N ILE A 37 -9.90 10.90 2.72
CA ILE A 37 -10.88 9.83 2.97
C ILE A 37 -11.88 10.24 4.05
N PHE A 38 -11.41 10.85 5.15
CA PHE A 38 -12.29 11.31 6.23
C PHE A 38 -13.25 12.41 5.76
N VAL A 39 -12.74 13.37 4.97
CA VAL A 39 -13.58 14.41 4.38
C VAL A 39 -14.56 13.83 3.37
N ALA A 40 -14.12 12.89 2.52
CA ALA A 40 -15.00 12.22 1.56
C ALA A 40 -16.13 11.45 2.25
N LEU A 41 -15.83 10.73 3.34
CA LEU A 41 -16.82 10.01 4.11
C LEU A 41 -17.84 10.96 4.76
N ALA A 42 -17.38 12.07 5.35
CA ALA A 42 -18.26 13.08 5.92
C ALA A 42 -19.13 13.75 4.84
N ALA A 43 -18.55 14.14 3.71
CA ALA A 43 -19.28 14.71 2.58
C ALA A 43 -20.33 13.73 2.02
N GLY A 44 -19.97 12.45 1.90
CA GLY A 44 -20.89 11.39 1.49
C GLY A 44 -22.06 11.22 2.47
N HIS A 45 -21.81 11.34 3.78
CA HIS A 45 -22.89 11.31 4.79
C HIS A 45 -23.87 12.49 4.65
N PHE A 46 -23.39 13.67 4.27
CA PHE A 46 -24.24 14.83 3.98
C PHE A 46 -24.92 14.80 2.60
N GLY A 47 -24.75 13.72 1.83
CA GLY A 47 -25.39 13.54 0.53
C GLY A 47 -24.67 14.23 -0.64
N PHE A 48 -23.41 14.62 -0.47
CA PHE A 48 -22.60 15.11 -1.60
C PHE A 48 -22.17 13.93 -2.49
N GLU A 49 -22.50 14.02 -3.77
CA GLU A 49 -22.08 13.05 -4.77
C GLU A 49 -20.89 13.57 -5.59
N VAL A 50 -20.09 12.63 -6.06
CA VAL A 50 -18.86 12.88 -6.83
C VAL A 50 -18.99 12.17 -8.17
N PRO A 51 -18.43 12.70 -9.27
CA PRO A 51 -18.60 12.10 -10.58
C PRO A 51 -18.04 10.67 -10.60
N ARG A 52 -18.86 9.70 -11.01
CA ARG A 52 -18.45 8.29 -11.12
C ARG A 52 -17.19 8.10 -11.97
N ILE A 53 -17.03 8.91 -13.02
CA ILE A 53 -15.85 8.91 -13.88
C ILE A 53 -14.57 9.26 -13.13
N ALA A 54 -14.63 10.12 -12.10
CA ALA A 54 -13.46 10.48 -11.30
C ALA A 54 -12.95 9.29 -10.48
N GLY A 55 -13.85 8.48 -9.92
CA GLY A 55 -13.50 7.25 -9.22
C GLY A 55 -12.84 6.23 -10.15
N ALA A 56 -13.43 5.98 -11.32
CA ALA A 56 -12.86 5.07 -12.31
C ALA A 56 -11.48 5.52 -12.81
N MET A 57 -11.33 6.81 -13.16
CA MET A 57 -10.04 7.37 -13.56
C MET A 57 -9.00 7.29 -12.44
N GLY A 58 -9.39 7.61 -11.21
CA GLY A 58 -8.52 7.53 -10.04
C GLY A 58 -8.02 6.10 -9.80
N MET A 59 -8.90 5.10 -9.93
CA MET A 59 -8.53 3.68 -9.82
C MET A 59 -7.57 3.23 -10.92
N VAL A 60 -7.81 3.64 -12.18
CA VAL A 60 -6.90 3.32 -13.30
C VAL A 60 -5.52 3.94 -13.07
N LEU A 61 -5.46 5.21 -12.67
CA LEU A 61 -4.20 5.89 -12.35
C LEU A 61 -3.49 5.23 -11.16
N PHE A 62 -4.24 4.84 -10.14
CA PHE A 62 -3.70 4.12 -8.97
C PHE A 62 -3.07 2.79 -9.36
N VAL A 63 -3.79 1.94 -10.11
CA VAL A 63 -3.29 0.63 -10.56
C VAL A 63 -2.09 0.81 -11.51
N TYR A 64 -2.12 1.82 -12.38
CA TYR A 64 -1.00 2.16 -13.27
C TYR A 64 0.26 2.54 -12.49
N CYS A 65 0.15 3.45 -11.52
CA CYS A 65 1.26 3.86 -10.66
C CYS A 65 1.81 2.69 -9.84
N LEU A 66 0.93 1.85 -9.27
CA LEU A 66 1.35 0.63 -8.58
C LEU A 66 2.10 -0.33 -9.49
N GLY A 67 1.62 -0.52 -10.72
CA GLY A 67 2.24 -1.39 -11.71
C GLY A 67 3.65 -0.94 -12.10
N ILE A 68 3.83 0.36 -12.37
CA ILE A 68 5.15 0.92 -12.68
C ILE A 68 6.10 0.82 -11.48
N GLY A 69 5.62 1.12 -10.27
CA GLY A 69 6.43 1.02 -9.06
C GLY A 69 6.88 -0.41 -8.74
N ALA A 70 6.01 -1.39 -8.93
CA ALA A 70 6.30 -2.80 -8.68
C ALA A 70 7.08 -3.48 -9.83
N GLY A 71 7.02 -2.94 -11.05
CA GLY A 71 7.55 -3.54 -12.27
C GLY A 71 9.00 -4.03 -12.21
N PRO A 72 9.99 -3.22 -11.77
CA PRO A 72 11.40 -3.60 -11.79
C PRO A 72 11.75 -4.83 -10.94
N GLY A 73 11.00 -5.10 -9.87
CA GLY A 73 11.21 -6.24 -8.97
C GLY A 73 10.28 -7.43 -9.23
N PHE A 74 9.12 -7.18 -9.87
CA PHE A 74 8.05 -8.17 -10.00
C PHE A 74 8.49 -9.44 -10.72
N LEU A 75 9.10 -9.33 -11.90
CA LEU A 75 9.48 -10.50 -12.71
C LEU A 75 10.51 -11.39 -11.99
N ARG A 76 11.50 -10.78 -11.32
CA ARG A 76 12.50 -11.53 -10.57
C ARG A 76 11.86 -12.32 -9.42
N VAL A 77 11.01 -11.67 -8.62
CA VAL A 77 10.32 -12.30 -7.50
C VAL A 77 9.33 -13.37 -7.99
N PHE A 78 8.61 -13.11 -9.07
CA PHE A 78 7.69 -14.06 -9.67
C PHE A 78 8.39 -15.31 -10.21
N LEU A 79 9.54 -15.16 -10.88
CA LEU A 79 10.30 -16.31 -11.39
C LEU A 79 10.94 -17.14 -10.27
N GLN A 80 11.40 -16.50 -9.19
CA GLN A 80 12.07 -17.19 -8.08
C GLN A 80 11.08 -17.82 -7.09
N GLN A 81 9.99 -17.11 -6.77
CA GLN A 81 9.08 -17.45 -5.67
C GLN A 81 7.60 -17.48 -6.10
N GLY A 82 7.29 -17.31 -7.39
CA GLY A 82 5.92 -17.14 -7.87
C GLY A 82 4.98 -18.29 -7.51
N LYS A 83 5.45 -19.54 -7.51
CA LYS A 83 4.64 -20.69 -7.07
C LYS A 83 4.25 -20.59 -5.60
N ALA A 84 5.21 -20.30 -4.72
CA ALA A 84 4.95 -20.16 -3.30
C ALA A 84 4.02 -18.96 -3.01
N LEU A 85 4.29 -17.82 -3.63
CA LEU A 85 3.47 -16.61 -3.52
C LEU A 85 2.05 -16.84 -4.05
N ALA A 86 1.89 -17.56 -5.15
CA ALA A 86 0.57 -17.89 -5.71
C ALA A 86 -0.21 -18.82 -4.78
N ILE A 87 0.41 -19.87 -4.25
CA ILE A 87 -0.26 -20.81 -3.32
C ILE A 87 -0.69 -20.07 -2.06
N VAL A 88 0.20 -19.32 -1.42
CA VAL A 88 -0.11 -18.55 -0.21
C VAL A 88 -1.20 -17.52 -0.48
N GLY A 89 -1.10 -16.79 -1.60
CA GLY A 89 -2.10 -15.80 -2.00
C GLY A 89 -3.47 -16.43 -2.23
N VAL A 90 -3.55 -17.56 -2.94
CA VAL A 90 -4.81 -18.28 -3.17
C VAL A 90 -5.38 -18.81 -1.86
N ALA A 91 -4.57 -19.49 -1.02
CA ALA A 91 -5.04 -20.01 0.27
C ALA A 91 -5.54 -18.88 1.18
N MET A 92 -4.85 -17.74 1.21
CA MET A 92 -5.26 -16.56 1.97
C MET A 92 -6.58 -15.98 1.46
N ASN A 93 -6.74 -15.81 0.15
CA ASN A 93 -7.97 -15.26 -0.43
C ASN A 93 -9.16 -16.21 -0.24
N VAL A 94 -8.97 -17.52 -0.47
CA VAL A 94 -10.02 -18.53 -0.30
C VAL A 94 -10.45 -18.63 1.16
N SER A 95 -9.49 -18.66 2.10
CA SER A 95 -9.81 -18.71 3.53
C SER A 95 -10.52 -17.44 4.01
N ALA A 96 -10.05 -16.26 3.59
CA ALA A 96 -10.72 -14.99 3.91
C ALA A 96 -12.13 -14.92 3.31
N ALA A 97 -12.32 -15.31 2.05
CA ALA A 97 -13.63 -15.35 1.40
C ALA A 97 -14.57 -16.34 2.09
N PHE A 98 -14.07 -17.50 2.50
CA PHE A 98 -14.86 -18.49 3.23
C PHE A 98 -15.31 -17.96 4.59
N VAL A 99 -14.42 -17.35 5.36
CA VAL A 99 -14.75 -16.74 6.65
C VAL A 99 -15.76 -15.61 6.48
N ALA A 100 -15.54 -14.71 5.52
CA ALA A 100 -16.46 -13.62 5.23
C ALA A 100 -17.85 -14.14 4.81
N TRP A 101 -17.91 -15.20 3.99
CA TRP A 101 -19.16 -15.83 3.60
C TRP A 101 -19.89 -16.48 4.76
N CYS A 102 -19.19 -17.21 5.64
CA CYS A 102 -19.78 -17.80 6.84
C CYS A 102 -20.37 -16.72 7.76
N ILE A 103 -19.63 -15.65 8.03
CA ILE A 103 -20.10 -14.55 8.88
C ILE A 103 -21.29 -13.84 8.23
N ALA A 104 -21.20 -13.52 6.93
CA ALA A 104 -22.30 -12.87 6.21
C ALA A 104 -23.58 -13.71 6.26
N LYS A 105 -23.46 -15.04 6.12
CA LYS A 105 -24.61 -15.95 6.24
C LYS A 105 -25.18 -16.02 7.66
N SER A 106 -24.33 -16.01 8.68
CA SER A 106 -24.76 -16.06 10.08
C SER A 106 -25.42 -14.76 10.56
N LEU A 107 -25.02 -13.61 10.01
CA LEU A 107 -25.53 -12.29 10.39
C LEU A 107 -26.52 -11.71 9.36
N GLU A 108 -26.90 -12.50 8.36
CA GLU A 108 -27.83 -12.11 7.28
C GLU A 108 -27.41 -10.83 6.54
N TRP A 109 -26.11 -10.63 6.35
CA TRP A 109 -25.58 -9.46 5.65
C TRP A 109 -25.74 -9.59 4.13
N GLY A 110 -26.06 -8.46 3.49
CA GLY A 110 -26.11 -8.36 2.04
C GLY A 110 -24.74 -8.62 1.38
N PRO A 111 -24.72 -9.12 0.12
CA PRO A 111 -23.48 -9.38 -0.61
C PRO A 111 -22.65 -8.11 -0.82
N ASP A 112 -23.30 -6.95 -0.90
CA ASP A 112 -22.67 -5.63 -1.03
C ASP A 112 -21.80 -5.31 0.19
N LEU A 113 -22.40 -5.32 1.39
CA LEU A 113 -21.69 -5.10 2.64
C LEU A 113 -20.60 -6.15 2.87
N ALA A 114 -20.90 -7.43 2.63
CA ALA A 114 -19.94 -8.51 2.84
C ALA A 114 -18.70 -8.41 1.93
N SER A 115 -18.89 -8.05 0.66
CA SER A 115 -17.79 -7.84 -0.28
C SER A 115 -16.95 -6.62 0.08
N GLY A 116 -17.59 -5.54 0.53
CA GLY A 116 -16.92 -4.36 1.08
C GLY A 116 -16.07 -4.69 2.31
N LEU A 117 -16.64 -5.39 3.28
CA LEU A 117 -15.96 -5.83 4.50
C LEU A 117 -14.76 -6.74 4.18
N LEU A 118 -14.91 -7.69 3.24
CA LEU A 118 -13.81 -8.53 2.78
C LEU A 118 -12.68 -7.70 2.16
N ALA A 119 -13.01 -6.77 1.26
CA ALA A 119 -12.04 -5.89 0.64
C ALA A 119 -11.32 -4.99 1.66
N GLY A 120 -12.05 -4.45 2.65
CA GLY A 120 -11.50 -3.63 3.71
C GLY A 120 -10.61 -4.43 4.66
N ALA A 121 -11.05 -5.61 5.10
CA ALA A 121 -10.28 -6.48 5.99
C ALA A 121 -8.97 -6.96 5.34
N LEU A 122 -9.01 -7.26 4.03
CA LEU A 122 -7.81 -7.59 3.25
C LEU A 122 -7.02 -6.36 2.80
N THR A 123 -7.47 -5.14 3.13
CA THR A 123 -6.86 -3.88 2.70
C THR A 123 -6.63 -3.81 1.17
N SER A 124 -7.50 -4.45 0.40
CA SER A 124 -7.34 -4.67 -1.04
C SER A 124 -8.20 -3.71 -1.85
N THR A 125 -7.60 -2.61 -2.28
CA THR A 125 -8.24 -1.62 -3.16
C THR A 125 -8.69 -2.20 -4.52
N PRO A 126 -7.96 -3.14 -5.17
CA PRO A 126 -8.45 -3.80 -6.37
C PRO A 126 -9.70 -4.67 -6.12
N ALA A 127 -9.80 -5.32 -4.95
CA ALA A 127 -10.99 -6.09 -4.59
C ALA A 127 -12.21 -5.18 -4.39
N LEU A 128 -12.02 -4.00 -3.79
CA LEU A 128 -13.07 -2.97 -3.69
C LEU A 128 -13.56 -2.56 -5.09
N ALA A 129 -12.64 -2.25 -6.00
CA ALA A 129 -13.00 -1.85 -7.36
C ALA A 129 -13.78 -2.95 -8.11
N ALA A 130 -13.34 -4.21 -8.01
CA ALA A 130 -14.04 -5.33 -8.61
C ALA A 130 -15.45 -5.53 -8.02
N ALA A 131 -15.61 -5.36 -6.70
CA ALA A 131 -16.91 -5.42 -6.05
C ALA A 131 -17.83 -4.28 -6.49
N SER A 132 -17.32 -3.04 -6.53
CA SER A 132 -18.09 -1.86 -6.96
C SER A 132 -18.50 -1.90 -8.44
N GLU A 133 -17.71 -2.54 -9.31
CA GLU A 133 -18.08 -2.75 -10.71
C GLU A 133 -19.19 -3.79 -10.87
N ARG A 134 -19.15 -4.86 -10.07
CA ARG A 134 -20.10 -5.97 -10.16
C ARG A 134 -21.44 -5.66 -9.49
N LEU A 135 -21.43 -4.76 -8.50
CA LEU A 135 -22.59 -4.35 -7.71
C LEU A 135 -22.81 -2.83 -7.86
N PRO A 136 -23.17 -2.36 -9.08
CA PRO A 136 -23.26 -0.94 -9.36
C PRO A 136 -24.42 -0.28 -8.60
N GLY A 137 -24.12 0.78 -7.88
CA GLY A 137 -25.12 1.65 -7.23
C GLY A 137 -25.32 1.42 -5.73
N ASN A 138 -24.65 0.43 -5.13
CA ASN A 138 -24.77 0.18 -3.69
C ASN A 138 -23.61 0.81 -2.92
N SER A 139 -23.91 1.85 -2.14
CA SER A 139 -22.96 2.53 -1.25
C SER A 139 -22.40 1.59 -0.16
N GLU A 140 -23.10 0.49 0.13
CA GLU A 140 -22.72 -0.49 1.16
C GLU A 140 -21.35 -1.13 0.94
N VAL A 141 -20.92 -1.30 -0.32
CA VAL A 141 -19.58 -1.82 -0.62
C VAL A 141 -18.50 -0.87 -0.09
N ALA A 142 -18.65 0.43 -0.34
CA ALA A 142 -17.72 1.46 0.13
C ALA A 142 -17.78 1.62 1.65
N VAL A 143 -18.98 1.54 2.24
CA VAL A 143 -19.18 1.57 3.70
C VAL A 143 -18.49 0.38 4.37
N GLY A 144 -18.71 -0.84 3.88
CA GLY A 144 -18.06 -2.04 4.40
C GLY A 144 -16.54 -1.94 4.33
N PHE A 145 -16.01 -1.46 3.20
CA PHE A 145 -14.58 -1.22 3.07
C PHE A 145 -14.07 -0.22 4.10
N GLY A 146 -14.74 0.93 4.24
CA GLY A 146 -14.36 1.98 5.19
C GLY A 146 -14.39 1.52 6.64
N VAL A 147 -15.35 0.69 7.03
CA VAL A 147 -15.46 0.14 8.38
C VAL A 147 -14.39 -0.92 8.65
N ALA A 148 -14.13 -1.84 7.72
CA ALA A 148 -13.19 -2.94 7.94
C ALA A 148 -11.72 -2.54 7.78
N TYR A 149 -11.42 -1.51 6.98
CA TYR A 149 -10.05 -1.11 6.66
C TYR A 149 -9.18 -0.78 7.89
N PRO A 150 -9.63 0.02 8.88
CA PRO A 150 -8.85 0.27 10.10
C PRO A 150 -8.52 -1.01 10.87
N PHE A 151 -9.48 -1.94 10.98
CA PHE A 151 -9.27 -3.21 11.68
C PHE A 151 -8.30 -4.12 10.92
N GLY A 152 -8.36 -4.15 9.59
CA GLY A 152 -7.39 -4.87 8.75
C GLY A 152 -5.96 -4.36 8.97
N VAL A 153 -5.77 -3.03 8.89
CA VAL A 153 -4.46 -2.40 9.12
C VAL A 153 -3.95 -2.65 10.53
N LEU A 154 -4.78 -2.45 11.56
CA LEU A 154 -4.39 -2.68 12.96
C LEU A 154 -4.05 -4.16 13.21
N GLY A 155 -4.81 -5.08 12.62
CA GLY A 155 -4.56 -6.52 12.72
C GLY A 155 -3.20 -6.90 12.14
N VAL A 156 -2.86 -6.40 10.95
CA VAL A 156 -1.56 -6.64 10.32
C VAL A 156 -0.43 -6.04 11.17
N ILE A 157 -0.58 -4.80 11.65
CA ILE A 157 0.43 -4.15 12.50
C ILE A 157 0.69 -4.98 13.76
N PHE A 158 -0.38 -5.38 14.47
CA PHE A 158 -0.27 -6.17 15.69
C PHE A 158 0.36 -7.53 15.43
N PHE A 159 -0.05 -8.20 14.34
CA PHE A 159 0.51 -9.49 13.94
C PHE A 159 2.01 -9.38 13.65
N VAL A 160 2.44 -8.40 12.85
CA VAL A 160 3.85 -8.17 12.55
C VAL A 160 4.65 -7.87 13.82
N GLN A 161 4.13 -7.05 14.73
CA GLN A 161 4.79 -6.73 15.99
C GLN A 161 4.98 -7.98 16.88
N ILE A 162 3.97 -8.83 16.97
CA ILE A 162 4.08 -10.11 17.70
C ILE A 162 5.10 -11.01 17.02
N MET A 163 5.03 -11.14 15.69
CA MET A 163 5.92 -12.03 14.94
C MET A 163 7.38 -11.59 15.10
N LEU A 164 7.67 -10.29 15.00
CA LEU A 164 9.01 -9.74 15.23
C LEU A 164 9.49 -9.96 16.67
N LYS A 165 8.59 -9.95 17.65
CA LYS A 165 8.94 -10.20 19.05
C LYS A 165 9.20 -11.67 19.34
N LEU A 166 8.41 -12.58 18.75
CA LEU A 166 8.50 -14.03 18.97
C LEU A 166 9.68 -14.64 18.22
N PHE A 167 9.96 -14.16 17.01
CA PHE A 167 11.01 -14.66 16.13
C PHE A 167 12.24 -13.74 16.07
N ARG A 168 12.44 -12.90 17.09
CA ARG A 168 13.51 -11.89 17.10
C ARG A 168 14.89 -12.49 16.85
N ASP A 169 15.18 -13.62 17.50
CA ASP A 169 16.48 -14.28 17.43
C ASP A 169 16.66 -14.99 16.07
N SER A 170 15.64 -15.69 15.58
CA SER A 170 15.66 -16.36 14.28
C SER A 170 15.70 -15.38 13.09
N MET A 171 15.06 -14.21 13.21
CA MET A 171 15.12 -13.14 12.20
C MET A 171 16.48 -12.44 12.18
N ALA A 172 17.13 -12.27 13.34
CA ALA A 172 18.50 -11.75 13.42
C ALA A 172 19.49 -12.70 12.73
N GLU A 173 19.31 -14.00 12.90
CA GLU A 173 20.12 -15.05 12.27
C GLU A 173 19.85 -15.17 10.75
N ALA A 174 18.59 -15.04 10.33
CA ALA A 174 18.20 -15.03 8.91
C ALA A 174 18.68 -13.77 8.17
N ALA A 175 18.74 -12.61 8.83
CA ALA A 175 19.28 -11.38 8.25
C ALA A 175 20.79 -11.45 8.00
N GLN A 176 21.53 -12.20 8.83
CA GLN A 176 22.96 -12.46 8.63
C GLN A 176 23.23 -13.46 7.49
N ASN A 177 22.32 -14.41 7.28
CA ASN A 177 22.44 -15.48 6.28
C ASN A 177 21.73 -15.19 4.95
N ASP A 178 21.17 -13.99 4.74
CA ASP A 178 20.51 -13.64 3.48
C ASP A 178 21.56 -13.48 2.35
N PRO A 179 21.58 -14.35 1.32
CA PRO A 179 22.49 -14.23 0.18
C PRO A 179 22.24 -12.97 -0.67
N SER A 180 21.14 -12.23 -0.42
CA SER A 180 20.89 -10.89 -0.98
C SER A 180 21.79 -9.80 -0.38
N THR A 181 22.32 -10.06 0.82
CA THR A 181 23.25 -9.20 1.57
C THR A 181 24.71 -9.63 1.35
N ALA A 182 24.93 -10.87 0.91
CA ALA A 182 26.24 -11.39 0.52
C ALA A 182 26.78 -10.58 -0.68
N GLY A 183 27.65 -9.61 -0.40
CA GLY A 183 28.31 -8.76 -1.40
C GLY A 183 27.89 -7.28 -1.40
N LYS A 184 27.01 -6.84 -0.51
CA LYS A 184 26.85 -5.41 -0.21
C LYS A 184 27.49 -5.11 1.13
N ASP A 185 28.80 -4.88 1.10
CA ASP A 185 29.41 -4.11 2.18
C ASP A 185 28.57 -2.85 2.40
N PRO A 186 28.26 -2.50 3.66
CA PRO A 186 27.49 -1.30 3.94
C PRO A 186 28.15 -0.12 3.20
N ILE A 187 27.36 0.69 2.50
CA ILE A 187 27.89 1.90 1.84
C ILE A 187 28.38 2.83 2.95
N VAL A 188 29.67 2.75 3.28
CA VAL A 188 30.29 3.58 4.31
C VAL A 188 30.70 4.89 3.66
N ARG A 189 30.20 6.00 4.21
CA ARG A 189 30.61 7.34 3.79
C ARG A 189 31.89 7.69 4.53
N VAL A 190 33.03 7.63 3.85
CA VAL A 190 34.34 7.95 4.42
C VAL A 190 34.88 9.21 3.77
N LEU A 191 35.42 10.11 4.59
CA LEU A 191 36.20 11.26 4.12
C LEU A 191 37.64 10.79 3.93
N VAL A 192 38.17 10.92 2.72
CA VAL A 192 39.54 10.51 2.40
C VAL A 192 40.31 11.74 1.91
N GLU A 193 41.41 12.06 2.58
CA GLU A 193 42.34 13.09 2.15
C GLU A 193 43.40 12.45 1.24
N VAL A 194 43.51 12.95 0.00
CA VAL A 194 44.47 12.43 -0.98
C VAL A 194 45.81 13.15 -0.80
N LEU A 195 46.73 12.52 -0.07
CA LEU A 195 48.06 13.08 0.22
C LEU A 195 49.04 12.99 -0.96
N ASN A 196 48.75 12.16 -1.98
CA ASN A 196 49.64 11.96 -3.11
C ASN A 196 49.23 12.89 -4.29
N PRO A 197 50.07 13.88 -4.68
CA PRO A 197 49.76 14.78 -5.79
C PRO A 197 49.67 14.09 -7.15
N SER A 198 50.29 12.91 -7.30
CA SER A 198 50.41 12.14 -8.55
C SER A 198 49.09 11.49 -9.01
N VAL A 199 48.08 11.54 -8.15
CA VAL A 199 46.75 10.92 -8.35
C VAL A 199 45.68 11.95 -8.71
N VAL A 200 46.00 13.25 -8.58
CA VAL A 200 45.08 14.35 -8.89
C VAL A 200 44.76 14.33 -10.40
N GLY A 201 43.47 14.30 -10.73
CA GLY A 201 42.99 14.27 -12.12
C GLY A 201 42.89 12.87 -12.75
N LYS A 202 43.28 11.80 -12.05
CA LYS A 202 43.05 10.41 -12.50
C LYS A 202 41.70 9.89 -12.01
N ARG A 203 41.08 8.96 -12.75
CA ARG A 203 39.86 8.28 -12.28
C ARG A 203 40.26 7.26 -11.22
N LEU A 204 39.41 7.03 -10.21
CA LEU A 204 39.69 6.07 -9.12
C LEU A 204 40.10 4.67 -9.61
N ARG A 205 39.51 4.20 -10.71
CA ARG A 205 39.83 2.91 -11.36
C ARG A 205 41.25 2.82 -11.94
N ASP A 206 41.89 3.95 -12.23
CA ASP A 206 43.21 4.02 -12.87
C ASP A 206 44.33 4.17 -11.82
N VAL A 207 43.98 4.11 -10.53
CA VAL A 207 44.91 4.23 -9.40
C VAL A 207 45.25 2.82 -8.90
N ALA A 208 46.50 2.41 -9.11
CA ALA A 208 47.01 1.06 -8.80
C ALA A 208 46.87 0.64 -7.31
N VAL A 209 46.58 1.57 -6.40
CA VAL A 209 46.34 1.27 -4.99
C VAL A 209 45.04 0.46 -4.78
N ILE A 210 44.06 0.57 -5.70
CA ILE A 210 42.77 -0.13 -5.59
C ILE A 210 42.77 -1.46 -6.36
N SER A 211 43.72 -1.72 -7.26
CA SER A 211 43.78 -2.98 -8.04
C SER A 211 44.17 -4.21 -7.22
N HIS A 212 44.51 -4.05 -5.93
CA HIS A 212 44.81 -5.14 -4.99
C HIS A 212 43.65 -5.48 -4.05
N PHE A 213 42.51 -4.80 -4.15
CA PHE A 213 41.30 -5.06 -3.34
C PHE A 213 40.18 -5.79 -4.10
N ASN A 214 40.49 -6.41 -5.24
CA ASN A 214 39.53 -7.16 -6.05
C ASN A 214 39.72 -8.67 -5.90
#